data_AF-A0A965HIS5-F1
#
_entry.id   AF-A0A965HIS5-F1
#
_cell.length_a   1.000
_cell.length_b   1.000
_cell.length_c   1.000
_cell.angle_alpha   90.00
_cell.angle_beta   90.00
_cell.angle_gamma   90.00
#
_symmetry.space_group_name_H-M   'P 1'
#
loop_
_entity.id
_entity.type
_entity.pdbx_description
1 polymer ?
#
loop_
_entity_poly.entity_id
_entity_poly.type
_entity_poly.pdbx_seq_one_letter_code
_entity_poly.pdbx_strand_id
1 'polypeptide(L)'
;MSATPTPTTAPAFSRNNPFRSHLQENRRLNQQGSSKDTRHIVIQLGSSGPTYQCGDSLGVVPRNPESLIREFTEKLGLHDDAVLHETLATSAVLNRVGKKFVKAVAEKATGSAKDNLQA
;
A
#
# COMPACT_ATOMS: atom_id res chain seq x y z
N MET A 1 2.09 -16.62 42.82
CA MET A 1 2.38 -15.22 42.45
C MET A 1 1.24 -14.77 41.55
N SER A 2 0.29 -13.99 42.09
CA SER A 2 -0.91 -13.56 41.35
C SER A 2 -0.58 -12.32 40.51
N ALA A 3 -0.73 -12.42 39.19
CA ALA A 3 -0.59 -11.29 38.28
C ALA A 3 -1.86 -10.42 38.35
N THR A 4 -1.69 -9.14 38.68
CA THR A 4 -2.74 -8.13 38.64
C THR A 4 -3.03 -7.75 37.18
N PRO A 5 -4.30 -7.71 36.72
CA PRO A 5 -4.62 -7.28 35.36
C PRO A 5 -4.47 -5.76 35.24
N THR A 6 -3.55 -5.31 34.40
CA THR A 6 -3.35 -3.90 34.05
C THR A 6 -4.55 -3.38 33.25
N PRO A 7 -5.10 -2.19 33.52
CA PRO A 7 -6.22 -1.64 32.76
C PRO A 7 -5.84 -1.46 31.29
N THR A 8 -6.62 -2.10 30.42
CA THR A 8 -6.47 -2.02 28.96
C THR A 8 -6.92 -0.65 28.45
N THR A 9 -6.01 0.31 28.44
CA THR A 9 -6.15 1.53 27.63
C THR A 9 -6.23 1.10 26.16
N ALA A 10 -7.20 1.65 25.41
CA ALA A 10 -7.31 1.37 23.98
C ALA A 10 -5.96 1.65 23.28
N PRO A 11 -5.54 0.79 22.32
CA PRO A 11 -4.25 0.98 21.68
C PRO A 11 -4.22 2.33 20.97
N ALA A 12 -3.22 3.17 21.28
CA ALA A 12 -3.06 4.50 20.71
C ALA A 12 -2.93 4.46 19.18
N PHE A 13 -2.47 3.34 18.63
CA PHE A 13 -2.28 3.11 17.21
C PHE A 13 -3.10 1.93 16.73
N SER A 14 -3.70 2.07 15.56
CA SER A 14 -4.52 1.02 14.93
C SER A 14 -4.42 1.11 13.42
N ARG A 15 -5.06 0.18 12.71
CA ARG A 15 -5.15 0.23 11.24
C ARG A 15 -5.75 1.55 10.73
N ASN A 16 -6.71 2.12 11.46
CA ASN A 16 -7.39 3.36 11.08
C ASN A 16 -6.68 4.61 11.65
N ASN A 17 -5.73 4.42 12.58
CA ASN A 17 -4.86 5.48 13.12
C ASN A 17 -3.40 4.98 13.15
N PRO A 18 -2.73 4.89 11.99
CA PRO A 18 -1.40 4.30 11.90
C PRO A 18 -0.35 5.23 12.54
N PHE A 19 0.65 4.63 13.18
CA PHE A 19 1.81 5.38 13.66
C PHE A 19 2.66 5.85 12.48
N ARG A 20 2.94 7.16 12.41
CA ARG A 20 3.84 7.74 11.40
C ARG A 20 5.27 7.64 11.91
N SER A 21 6.12 6.97 11.14
CA SER A 21 7.52 6.73 11.50
C SER A 21 8.43 6.97 10.30
N HIS A 22 9.70 7.25 10.58
CA HIS A 22 10.76 7.28 9.57
C HIS A 22 11.34 5.88 9.35
N LEU A 23 11.78 5.64 8.11
CA LEU A 23 12.58 4.48 7.73
C LEU A 23 14.05 4.79 8.02
N GLN A 24 14.64 4.08 8.97
CA GLN A 24 16.01 4.31 9.43
C GLN A 24 17.04 3.55 8.58
N GLU A 25 16.72 2.32 8.17
CA GLU A 25 17.57 1.51 7.29
C GLU A 25 16.73 0.81 6.22
N ASN A 26 17.31 0.70 5.02
CA ASN A 26 16.78 -0.11 3.93
C ASN A 26 17.95 -0.76 3.18
N ARG A 27 18.21 -2.03 3.48
CA ARG A 27 19.38 -2.75 2.95
C ARG A 27 18.96 -4.04 2.27
N ARG A 28 19.50 -4.29 1.07
CA ARG A 28 19.33 -5.56 0.37
C ARG A 28 20.07 -6.68 1.10
N LEU A 29 19.40 -7.81 1.28
CA LEU A 29 19.97 -9.00 1.92
C LEU A 29 20.52 -10.01 0.90
N ASN A 30 19.99 -10.01 -0.32
CA ASN A 30 20.46 -10.90 -1.38
C ASN A 30 21.74 -10.40 -2.03
N GLN A 31 22.53 -11.34 -2.53
CA GLN A 31 23.69 -11.06 -3.37
C GLN A 31 23.29 -10.57 -4.77
N GLN A 32 24.25 -9.94 -5.45
CA GLN A 32 24.09 -9.54 -6.84
C GLN A 32 23.78 -10.76 -7.72
N GLY A 33 22.86 -10.59 -8.68
CA GLY A 33 22.40 -11.68 -9.56
C GLY A 33 21.29 -12.55 -8.99
N SER A 34 20.84 -12.33 -7.74
CA SER A 34 19.64 -13.00 -7.22
C SER A 34 18.38 -12.53 -7.95
N SER A 35 17.49 -13.47 -8.28
CA SER A 35 16.17 -13.21 -8.87
C SER A 35 15.18 -12.57 -7.89
N LYS A 36 15.50 -12.53 -6.60
CA LYS A 36 14.67 -11.92 -5.55
C LYS A 36 15.34 -10.67 -4.97
N ASP A 37 14.51 -9.74 -4.51
CA ASP A 37 14.92 -8.56 -3.75
C ASP A 37 14.29 -8.61 -2.35
N THR A 38 15.00 -9.25 -1.41
CA THR A 38 14.66 -9.31 0.01
C THR A 38 15.43 -8.22 0.74
N ARG A 39 14.74 -7.45 1.59
CA ARG A 39 15.32 -6.28 2.27
C ARG A 39 15.17 -6.34 3.77
N HIS A 40 16.20 -5.86 4.46
CA HIS A 40 16.17 -5.53 5.88
C HIS A 40 15.72 -4.08 6.03
N ILE A 41 14.67 -3.88 6.83
CA ILE A 41 13.98 -2.60 7.02
C ILE A 41 13.98 -2.30 8.51
N VAL A 42 14.51 -1.13 8.89
CA VAL A 42 14.47 -0.64 10.28
C VAL A 42 13.58 0.58 10.34
N ILE A 43 12.63 0.59 11.27
CA ILE A 43 11.63 1.65 11.44
C ILE A 43 11.81 2.26 12.83
N GLN A 44 11.93 3.59 12.89
CA GLN A 44 12.24 4.30 14.14
C GLN A 44 10.99 4.56 14.99
N LEU A 45 10.82 3.81 16.07
CA LEU A 45 9.64 3.95 16.95
C LEU A 45 9.74 5.11 17.95
N GLY A 46 10.94 5.47 18.39
CA GLY A 46 11.13 6.47 19.46
C GLY A 46 10.55 6.03 20.80
N SER A 47 10.47 6.95 21.77
CA SER A 47 9.99 6.67 23.13
C SER A 47 8.46 6.60 23.26
N SER A 48 7.72 7.15 22.29
CA SER A 48 6.25 7.16 22.25
C SER A 48 5.65 6.19 21.22
N GLY A 49 6.47 5.34 20.62
CA GLY A 49 6.05 4.41 19.58
C GLY A 49 5.27 3.21 20.12
N PRO A 50 4.71 2.38 19.23
CA PRO A 50 4.03 1.15 19.60
C PRO A 50 4.98 0.17 20.29
N THR A 51 4.49 -0.51 21.32
CA THR A 51 5.16 -1.68 21.91
C THR A 51 4.80 -2.94 21.12
N TYR A 52 5.75 -3.86 20.95
CA TYR A 52 5.52 -5.14 20.28
C TYR A 52 6.40 -6.24 20.90
N GLN A 53 6.07 -7.49 20.61
CA GLN A 53 6.84 -8.67 21.00
C GLN A 53 7.34 -9.44 19.77
N CYS A 54 8.36 -10.27 19.95
CA CYS A 54 8.84 -11.15 18.90
C CYS A 54 7.72 -12.11 18.46
N GLY A 55 7.42 -12.12 17.16
CA GLY A 55 6.31 -12.88 16.59
C GLY A 55 5.13 -12.01 16.16
N ASP A 56 5.03 -10.78 16.66
CA ASP A 56 4.04 -9.82 16.20
C ASP A 56 4.27 -9.42 14.74
N SER A 57 3.18 -9.10 14.05
CA SER A 57 3.21 -8.65 12.67
C SER A 57 3.04 -7.14 12.58
N LEU A 58 3.79 -6.51 11.67
CA LEU A 58 3.67 -5.09 11.37
C LEU A 58 2.75 -4.85 10.17
N GLY A 59 1.70 -4.07 10.37
CA GLY A 59 0.89 -3.53 9.28
C GLY A 59 1.55 -2.29 8.68
N VAL A 60 1.76 -2.26 7.37
CA VAL A 60 2.28 -1.10 6.63
C VAL A 60 1.18 -0.55 5.72
N VAL A 61 0.99 0.78 5.73
CA VAL A 61 0.09 1.48 4.82
C VAL A 61 0.90 2.04 3.66
N PRO A 62 0.91 1.39 2.48
CA PRO A 62 1.72 1.84 1.35
C PRO A 62 1.05 3.02 0.63
N ARG A 63 1.86 3.80 -0.09
CA ARG A 63 1.40 4.77 -1.09
C ARG A 63 1.83 4.29 -2.48
N ASN A 64 0.97 4.41 -3.47
CA ASN A 64 1.33 4.07 -4.85
C ASN A 64 2.40 5.03 -5.40
N PRO A 65 3.28 4.59 -6.30
CA PRO A 65 4.29 5.45 -6.91
C PRO A 65 3.65 6.57 -7.74
N GLU A 66 4.17 7.79 -7.60
CA GLU A 66 3.69 8.97 -8.33
C GLU A 66 3.72 8.77 -9.85
N SER A 67 4.77 8.12 -10.36
CA SER A 67 4.91 7.82 -11.78
C SER A 67 3.77 6.95 -12.33
N LEU A 68 3.30 5.97 -11.53
CA LEU A 68 2.21 5.09 -11.92
C LEU A 68 0.87 5.84 -11.92
N ILE A 69 0.62 6.67 -10.91
CA ILE A 69 -0.59 7.49 -10.80
C ILE A 69 -0.65 8.43 -12.00
N ARG A 70 0.45 9.14 -12.28
CA ARG A 70 0.55 10.06 -13.41
C ARG A 70 0.27 9.36 -14.74
N GLU A 71 0.95 8.24 -15.03
CA GLU A 71 0.71 7.48 -16.26
C GLU A 71 -0.76 7.06 -16.39
N PHE A 72 -1.36 6.61 -15.29
CA PHE A 72 -2.75 6.19 -15.26
C PHE A 72 -3.70 7.36 -15.56
N THR A 73 -3.51 8.51 -14.90
CA THR A 73 -4.37 9.68 -15.08
C THR A 73 -4.19 10.33 -16.45
N GLU A 74 -2.96 10.36 -16.99
CA GLU A 74 -2.67 10.90 -18.33
C GLU A 74 -3.39 10.10 -19.42
N LYS A 75 -3.33 8.76 -19.35
CA LYS A 75 -4.00 7.89 -20.33
C LYS A 75 -5.52 8.03 -20.33
N LEU A 76 -6.10 8.46 -19.21
CA LEU A 76 -7.53 8.69 -19.08
C LEU A 76 -7.95 10.15 -19.31
N GLY A 77 -6.99 11.07 -19.45
CA GLY A 77 -7.26 12.50 -19.55
C GLY A 77 -7.80 13.11 -18.24
N LEU A 78 -7.52 12.50 -17.09
CA LEU A 78 -8.04 12.89 -15.77
C LEU A 78 -6.94 13.44 -14.83
N HIS A 79 -5.91 14.08 -15.39
CA HIS A 79 -4.72 14.51 -14.65
C HIS A 79 -4.95 15.70 -13.71
N ASP A 80 -6.01 16.50 -13.95
CA ASP A 80 -6.32 17.69 -13.15
C ASP A 80 -7.23 17.41 -11.94
N ASP A 81 -7.60 16.15 -11.70
CA ASP A 81 -8.45 15.77 -10.56
C ASP A 81 -7.60 15.41 -9.33
N ALA A 82 -7.45 16.39 -8.43
CA ALA A 82 -6.70 16.22 -7.19
C ALA A 82 -7.30 15.18 -6.23
N VAL A 83 -8.63 15.01 -6.23
CA VAL A 83 -9.31 14.03 -5.37
C VAL A 83 -9.06 12.62 -5.88
N LEU A 84 -9.14 12.43 -7.20
CA LEU A 84 -8.77 11.19 -7.85
C LEU A 84 -7.30 10.86 -7.59
N HIS A 85 -6.40 11.83 -7.74
CA HIS A 85 -4.96 11.64 -7.50
C HIS A 85 -4.68 11.10 -6.10
N GLU A 86 -5.20 11.74 -5.06
CA GLU A 86 -4.97 11.29 -3.68
C GLU A 86 -5.62 9.92 -3.42
N THR A 87 -6.80 9.67 -3.97
CA THR A 87 -7.48 8.36 -3.86
C THR A 87 -6.65 7.25 -4.50
N LEU A 88 -6.09 7.49 -5.69
CA LEU A 88 -5.20 6.57 -6.37
C LEU A 88 -3.91 6.38 -5.58
N ALA A 89 -3.43 7.40 -4.87
CA ALA A 89 -2.21 7.32 -4.08
C ALA A 89 -2.36 6.44 -2.82
N THR A 90 -3.45 6.61 -2.06
CA THR A 90 -3.55 6.04 -0.70
C THR A 90 -4.51 4.87 -0.56
N SER A 91 -5.48 4.74 -1.47
CA SER A 91 -6.67 3.92 -1.22
C SER A 91 -7.08 3.00 -2.37
N ALA A 92 -6.44 3.12 -3.53
CA ALA A 92 -6.68 2.24 -4.68
C ALA A 92 -5.59 1.17 -4.86
N VAL A 93 -5.98 -0.01 -5.36
CA VAL A 93 -5.05 -1.07 -5.75
C VAL A 93 -4.82 -0.96 -7.26
N LEU A 94 -3.62 -0.53 -7.67
CA LEU A 94 -3.27 -0.33 -9.09
C LEU A 94 -2.47 -1.48 -9.72
N ASN A 95 -2.02 -2.44 -8.91
CA ASN A 95 -1.20 -3.56 -9.37
C ASN A 95 -1.98 -4.87 -9.61
N ARG A 96 -3.32 -4.82 -9.55
CA ARG A 96 -4.18 -5.98 -9.81
C ARG A 96 -5.32 -5.61 -10.72
N VAL A 97 -5.48 -6.40 -11.78
CA VAL A 97 -6.63 -6.34 -12.67
C VAL A 97 -7.61 -7.44 -12.28
N GLY A 98 -8.82 -7.04 -11.89
CA GLY A 98 -9.91 -7.97 -11.55
C GLY A 98 -10.96 -8.07 -12.65
N LYS A 99 -11.75 -9.15 -12.67
CA LYS A 99 -12.85 -9.35 -13.63
C LYS A 99 -13.82 -8.17 -13.70
N LYS A 100 -14.16 -7.59 -12.54
CA LYS A 100 -15.04 -6.41 -12.46
C LYS A 100 -14.44 -5.19 -13.16
N PHE A 101 -13.13 -5.00 -13.03
CA PHE A 101 -12.42 -3.90 -13.69
C PHE A 101 -12.41 -4.12 -15.21
N VAL A 102 -12.05 -5.32 -15.67
CA VAL A 102 -12.07 -5.66 -17.11
C VAL A 102 -13.45 -5.44 -17.71
N LYS A 103 -14.51 -5.91 -17.04
CA LYS A 103 -15.89 -5.69 -17.47
C LYS A 103 -16.25 -4.21 -17.57
N ALA A 104 -15.91 -3.42 -16.55
CA ALA A 104 -16.16 -1.99 -16.55
C ALA A 104 -15.40 -1.25 -17.66
N VAL A 105 -14.17 -1.66 -17.95
CA VAL A 105 -13.39 -1.13 -19.08
C VAL A 105 -14.02 -1.54 -20.41
N ALA A 106 -14.42 -2.80 -20.59
CA ALA A 106 -15.06 -3.28 -21.81
C ALA A 106 -16.41 -2.60 -22.09
N GLU A 107 -17.17 -2.26 -21.04
CA GLU A 107 -18.41 -1.48 -21.16
C GLU A 107 -18.17 -0.04 -21.64
N LYS A 108 -17.05 0.57 -21.23
CA LYS A 108 -16.65 1.93 -21.62
C LYS A 108 -15.77 2.00 -22.86
N ALA A 109 -15.21 0.87 -23.31
CA ALA A 109 -14.36 0.81 -24.47
C ALA A 109 -15.16 0.97 -25.77
N THR A 110 -14.66 1.81 -26.67
CA THR A 110 -15.20 2.01 -28.01
C THR A 110 -14.25 1.41 -29.05
N GLY A 111 -14.78 0.79 -30.12
CA GLY A 111 -13.98 0.21 -31.21
C GLY A 111 -13.48 -1.23 -30.93
N SER A 112 -12.44 -1.66 -31.64
CA SER A 112 -11.94 -3.06 -31.62
C SER A 112 -11.37 -3.53 -30.28
N ALA A 113 -11.22 -2.64 -29.31
CA ALA A 113 -10.84 -2.98 -27.94
C ALA A 113 -11.94 -3.77 -27.21
N LYS A 114 -13.22 -3.53 -27.58
CA LYS A 114 -14.36 -4.23 -26.99
C LYS A 114 -14.36 -5.72 -27.35
N ASP A 115 -13.97 -6.07 -28.58
CA ASP A 115 -13.92 -7.46 -29.05
C ASP A 115 -12.79 -8.26 -28.40
N ASN A 116 -11.66 -7.62 -28.10
CA ASN A 116 -10.49 -8.25 -27.47
C ASN A 116 -10.63 -8.45 -25.94
N LEU A 117 -11.58 -7.76 -25.29
CA LEU A 117 -11.80 -7.82 -23.84
C LEU A 117 -12.98 -8.72 -23.44
N GLN A 118 -13.66 -9.35 -24.41
CA GLN A 118 -14.83 -10.21 -24.20
C GLN A 118 -14.53 -11.72 -24.21
N ALA A 119 -13.27 -12.13 -24.40
CA ALA A 119 -12.82 -13.52 -24.26
C ALA A 119 -12.48 -13.89 -22.80
#